data_AF-A0A2I0UFC6-F1
#
_entry.id   AF-A0A2I0UFC6-F1
#
_cell.length_a   1.000
_cell.length_b   1.000
_cell.length_c   1.000
_cell.angle_alpha   90.00
_cell.angle_beta   90.00
_cell.angle_gamma   90.00
#
_symmetry.space_group_name_H-M   'P 1'
#
loop_
_entity.id
_entity.type
_entity.pdbx_description
1 polymer ?
#
loop_
_entity_poly.entity_id
_entity_poly.type
_entity_poly.pdbx_seq_one_letter_code
_entity_poly.pdbx_strand_id
1 'polypeptide(L)'
;MYGAVVVAHGAATAGAHLAALFLHGAGYSAMCGHAVLALGRFALDYGLVAAPSSPETAVCLRCPCGPVTAFVPWDGHRSGNPVRFHSVPAFAAATDLAIDVPGHGKVVVDVGYGGTFYAFLSAEQLGLDVCSSKTRDLVGAASAVTEAVKKQFKLHHPESEDLAFLYGTILTDGKDAFSEEPTTNICVFADEQVDRSPTGSGVTARIALQYHKGLIQLNQTRTFRSSTTGSLFTGKAVKEAKFGDYNAVIVEVSGEAFYTGTATFTVEEEDPLKYGFFFNLLSRPPGAWLFGQRLCLASAALHAGLGIAATLTMTLLSFDRYCAIVRQPRHKMGRRRAAQLLAAVWLAALALAGPWYGLAGEGQQEARPGAYRSLIVFCYLLPFALMCFCHYNICRTMRTATTVLLMIVSIICCWGPYCIMGLAAAAGCLPFSPTMDAGGYRTRNNADHIRERYVNKHSGLPGSAPSSSSPAKVDTVDTSL
;
A
#
# COMPACT_ATOMS: atom_id res chain seq x y z
N MET A 1 -11.25 0.08 4.05
CA MET A 1 -12.54 0.56 4.58
C MET A 1 -12.24 1.60 5.65
N TYR A 2 -13.07 2.62 5.77
CA TYR A 2 -12.99 3.61 6.86
C TYR A 2 -14.30 3.56 7.65
N GLY A 3 -14.23 3.76 8.96
CA GLY A 3 -15.39 3.71 9.84
C GLY A 3 -15.35 4.75 10.94
N ALA A 4 -16.48 4.94 11.60
CA ALA A 4 -16.60 5.72 12.81
C ALA A 4 -17.47 4.96 13.81
N VAL A 5 -16.97 4.77 15.03
CA VAL A 5 -17.78 4.33 16.16
C VAL A 5 -18.36 5.57 16.82
N VAL A 6 -19.68 5.70 16.75
CA VAL A 6 -20.41 6.76 17.45
C VAL A 6 -20.53 6.36 18.92
N VAL A 7 -20.12 7.23 19.82
CA VAL A 7 -20.18 7.00 21.27
C VAL A 7 -21.36 7.81 21.81
N ALA A 8 -22.39 7.10 22.28
CA ALA A 8 -23.57 7.70 22.87
C ALA A 8 -23.27 8.36 24.23
N HIS A 9 -24.11 9.34 24.59
CA HIS A 9 -23.94 10.27 25.72
C HIS A 9 -23.49 9.62 27.05
N GLY A 10 -22.34 10.08 27.52
CA GLY A 10 -21.72 9.79 28.81
C GLY A 10 -20.34 10.47 28.92
N ALA A 11 -19.65 10.60 27.78
CA ALA A 11 -18.40 11.33 27.58
C ALA A 11 -18.59 12.74 26.95
N ALA A 12 -19.84 13.19 26.76
CA ALA A 12 -20.13 14.52 26.24
C ALA A 12 -19.88 15.57 27.32
N THR A 13 -18.64 16.05 27.40
CA THR A 13 -18.34 17.37 27.95
C THR A 13 -19.25 18.42 27.29
N ALA A 14 -19.66 19.43 28.07
CA ALA A 14 -20.60 20.49 27.72
C ALA A 14 -20.58 20.90 26.22
N GLY A 15 -21.65 20.58 25.48
CA GLY A 15 -21.94 21.17 24.18
C GLY A 15 -21.69 20.32 22.91
N ALA A 16 -21.23 19.06 23.02
CA ALA A 16 -21.14 18.16 21.86
C ALA A 16 -22.42 17.32 21.68
N HIS A 17 -22.93 17.23 20.45
CA HIS A 17 -24.09 16.39 20.10
C HIS A 17 -23.72 14.91 19.97
N LEU A 18 -22.50 14.61 19.48
CA LEU A 18 -21.98 13.25 19.42
C LEU A 18 -20.45 13.22 19.57
N ALA A 19 -19.92 12.07 19.97
CA ALA A 19 -18.49 11.78 19.91
C ALA A 19 -18.22 10.64 18.92
N ALA A 20 -17.09 10.69 18.23
CA ALA A 20 -16.73 9.70 17.22
C ALA A 20 -15.29 9.21 17.41
N LEU A 21 -15.09 7.89 17.34
CA LEU A 21 -13.79 7.26 17.20
C LEU A 21 -13.64 6.76 15.76
N PHE A 22 -12.65 7.30 15.05
CA PHE A 22 -12.41 6.93 13.65
C PHE A 22 -11.55 5.68 13.54
N LEU A 23 -11.85 4.83 12.54
CA LEU A 23 -11.18 3.54 12.30
C LEU A 23 -10.78 3.42 10.83
N HIS A 24 -9.62 2.83 10.58
CA HIS A 24 -9.20 2.36 9.26
C HIS A 24 -8.51 1.00 9.38
N GLY A 25 -8.12 0.41 8.25
CA GLY A 25 -7.50 -0.93 8.21
C GLY A 25 -6.20 -1.14 9.00
N ALA A 26 -5.67 -0.12 9.68
CA ALA A 26 -4.47 -0.21 10.52
C ALA A 26 -4.68 0.26 11.97
N GLY A 27 -5.92 0.58 12.36
CA GLY A 27 -6.26 1.01 13.71
C GLY A 27 -7.13 2.26 13.77
N TYR A 28 -7.02 2.98 14.90
CA TYR A 28 -7.78 4.21 15.17
C TYR A 28 -7.08 5.45 14.60
N SER A 29 -7.89 6.44 14.18
CA SER A 29 -7.43 7.75 13.70
C SER A 29 -7.90 8.87 14.61
N ALA A 30 -7.14 9.97 14.64
CA ALA A 30 -7.47 11.13 15.45
C ALA A 30 -8.51 12.08 14.81
N MET A 31 -8.55 12.14 13.47
CA MET A 31 -9.45 13.02 12.71
C MET A 31 -9.75 12.39 11.35
N CYS A 32 -10.97 12.61 10.84
CA CYS A 32 -11.29 12.29 9.46
C CYS A 32 -12.35 13.24 8.88
N GLY A 33 -11.96 14.13 7.97
CA GLY A 33 -12.84 15.18 7.46
C GLY A 33 -14.01 14.65 6.62
N HIS A 34 -13.81 13.64 5.77
CA HIS A 34 -14.92 13.05 5.01
C HIS A 34 -15.93 12.35 5.94
N ALA A 35 -15.47 11.77 7.05
CA ALA A 35 -16.34 11.16 8.04
C ALA A 35 -17.11 12.22 8.84
N VAL A 36 -16.51 13.37 9.14
CA VAL A 36 -17.21 14.51 9.79
C VAL A 36 -18.37 15.00 8.92
N LEU A 37 -18.19 15.12 7.60
CA LEU A 37 -19.29 15.50 6.69
C LEU A 37 -20.46 14.51 6.76
N ALA A 38 -20.15 13.21 6.71
CA ALA A 38 -21.16 12.15 6.80
C ALA A 38 -21.84 12.10 8.18
N LEU A 39 -21.06 12.23 9.25
CA LEU A 39 -21.58 12.21 10.62
C LEU A 39 -22.45 13.43 10.93
N GLY A 40 -22.17 14.59 10.34
CA GLY A 40 -23.04 15.76 10.44
C GLY A 40 -24.45 15.47 9.93
N ARG A 41 -24.56 14.88 8.73
CA ARG A 41 -25.84 14.42 8.17
C ARG A 41 -26.51 13.36 9.05
N PHE A 42 -25.74 12.35 9.43
CA PHE A 42 -26.19 11.25 10.28
C PHE A 42 -26.79 11.76 11.60
N ALA A 43 -26.15 12.75 12.24
CA ALA A 43 -26.64 13.30 13.49
C ALA A 43 -28.01 13.98 13.36
N LEU A 44 -28.26 14.67 12.23
CA LEU A 44 -29.56 15.29 11.99
C LEU A 44 -30.61 14.25 11.61
N ASP A 45 -30.33 13.42 10.61
CA ASP A 45 -31.31 12.50 10.04
C ASP A 45 -31.76 11.43 11.03
N TYR A 46 -30.92 11.08 12.01
CA TYR A 46 -31.23 10.12 13.07
C TYR A 46 -31.59 10.79 14.41
N GLY A 47 -31.86 12.10 14.41
CA GLY A 47 -32.41 12.80 15.59
C GLY A 47 -31.46 12.92 16.78
N LEU A 48 -30.13 12.86 16.56
CA LEU A 48 -29.13 13.07 17.61
C LEU A 48 -28.97 14.55 17.99
N VAL A 49 -29.53 15.46 17.18
CA VAL A 49 -29.60 16.90 17.48
C VAL A 49 -31.04 17.23 17.90
N ALA A 50 -31.22 17.61 19.16
CA ALA A 50 -32.54 17.79 19.76
C ALA A 50 -33.38 18.91 19.13
N ALA A 51 -32.74 19.98 18.65
CA ALA A 51 -33.42 21.15 18.08
C ALA A 51 -32.66 21.68 16.85
N PRO A 52 -32.81 21.03 15.68
CA PRO A 52 -32.16 21.50 14.46
C PRO A 52 -32.79 22.81 13.96
N SER A 53 -31.96 23.66 13.35
CA SER A 53 -32.33 24.97 12.81
C SER A 53 -32.25 24.99 11.28
N SER A 54 -33.19 25.68 10.64
CA SER A 54 -33.18 25.95 9.19
C SER A 54 -32.69 27.39 8.93
N PRO A 55 -31.94 27.68 7.84
CA PRO A 55 -31.61 26.79 6.71
C PRO A 55 -30.43 25.86 6.96
N GLU A 56 -29.74 25.99 8.09
CA GLU A 56 -28.53 25.24 8.39
C GLU A 56 -28.43 24.99 9.91
N THR A 57 -28.01 23.77 10.28
CA THR A 57 -27.82 23.36 11.67
C THR A 57 -26.34 23.13 11.97
N ALA A 58 -25.86 23.67 13.08
CA ALA A 58 -24.54 23.36 13.62
C ALA A 58 -24.57 22.07 14.44
N VAL A 59 -23.79 21.09 14.01
CA VAL A 59 -23.58 19.81 14.69
C VAL A 59 -22.17 19.81 15.30
N CYS A 60 -22.08 19.95 16.61
CA CYS A 60 -20.81 19.81 17.34
C CYS A 60 -20.45 18.32 17.55
N LEU A 61 -19.33 17.90 16.95
CA LEU A 61 -18.72 16.59 17.12
C LEU A 61 -17.52 16.69 18.05
N ARG A 62 -17.33 15.69 18.91
CA ARG A 62 -16.09 15.49 19.65
C ARG A 62 -15.28 14.38 18.99
N CYS A 63 -14.11 14.75 18.46
CA CYS A 63 -13.14 13.85 17.84
C CYS A 63 -11.91 13.70 18.75
N PRO A 64 -11.07 12.67 18.56
CA PRO A 64 -9.82 12.55 19.32
C PRO A 64 -8.87 13.73 19.16
N CYS A 65 -8.87 14.40 18.00
CA CYS A 65 -8.10 15.63 17.78
C CYS A 65 -8.68 16.88 18.47
N GLY A 66 -9.90 16.81 19.01
CA GLY A 66 -10.59 17.95 19.60
C GLY A 66 -12.03 18.15 19.08
N PRO A 67 -12.68 19.27 19.47
CA PRO A 67 -14.03 19.58 19.01
C PRO A 67 -14.01 20.04 17.55
N VAL A 68 -14.99 19.58 16.77
CA VAL A 68 -15.18 19.93 15.35
C VAL A 68 -16.65 20.25 15.15
N THR A 69 -16.98 21.35 14.49
CA THR A 69 -18.37 21.72 14.22
C THR A 69 -18.68 21.55 12.75
N ALA A 70 -19.60 20.63 12.42
CA ALA A 70 -20.18 20.52 11.09
C ALA A 70 -21.38 21.47 10.99
N PHE A 71 -21.60 22.03 9.80
CA PHE A 71 -22.76 22.84 9.46
C PHE A 71 -23.45 22.16 8.29
N VAL A 72 -24.69 21.78 8.52
CA VAL A 72 -25.44 20.88 7.65
C VAL A 72 -26.70 21.60 7.20
N PRO A 73 -26.94 21.74 5.88
CA PRO A 73 -28.19 22.28 5.38
C PRO A 73 -29.38 21.47 5.91
N TRP A 74 -30.43 22.17 6.34
CA TRP A 74 -31.61 21.55 6.95
C TRP A 74 -32.88 22.25 6.48
N ASP A 75 -33.78 21.49 5.84
CA ASP A 75 -35.05 21.99 5.30
C ASP A 75 -36.24 21.86 6.27
N GLY A 76 -35.99 21.39 7.50
CA GLY A 76 -37.03 21.04 8.47
C GLY A 76 -37.34 19.55 8.56
N HIS A 77 -36.92 18.76 7.56
CA HIS A 77 -37.22 17.34 7.46
C HIS A 77 -36.00 16.45 7.17
N ARG A 78 -35.04 16.91 6.36
CA ARG A 78 -33.82 16.15 6.06
C ARG A 78 -32.57 17.01 5.98
N SER A 79 -31.43 16.36 6.17
CA SER A 79 -30.13 16.93 5.87
C SER A 79 -29.88 17.05 4.36
N GLY A 80 -29.29 18.16 3.95
CA GLY A 80 -28.87 18.44 2.58
C GLY A 80 -27.36 18.39 2.38
N ASN A 81 -26.95 18.71 1.15
CA ASN A 81 -25.57 18.97 0.73
C ASN A 81 -25.49 20.40 0.16
N PRO A 82 -24.28 21.01 0.09
CA PRO A 82 -23.03 20.51 0.66
C PRO A 82 -23.02 20.65 2.19
N VAL A 83 -22.28 19.78 2.87
CA VAL A 83 -21.96 19.93 4.29
C VAL A 83 -20.60 20.59 4.41
N ARG A 84 -20.44 21.45 5.42
CA ARG A 84 -19.14 22.07 5.74
C ARG A 84 -18.77 21.82 7.18
N PHE A 85 -17.49 21.89 7.54
CA PHE A 85 -17.07 21.87 8.94
C PHE A 85 -15.97 22.88 9.22
N HIS A 86 -15.91 23.37 10.46
CA HIS A 86 -14.77 24.12 10.97
C HIS A 86 -13.82 23.18 11.70
N SER A 87 -12.56 23.20 11.31
CA SER A 87 -11.52 22.34 11.86
C SER A 87 -11.13 22.74 13.28
N VAL A 88 -10.36 21.88 13.95
CA VAL A 88 -9.46 22.29 15.03
C VAL A 88 -8.40 23.26 14.49
N PRO A 89 -7.69 24.02 15.34
CA PRO A 89 -6.57 24.85 14.89
C PRO A 89 -5.56 24.07 14.03
N ALA A 90 -5.39 24.49 12.79
CA ALA A 90 -4.53 23.88 11.79
C ALA A 90 -3.30 24.76 11.56
N PHE A 91 -2.12 24.16 11.39
CA PHE A 91 -0.86 24.91 11.32
C PHE A 91 0.19 24.23 10.44
N ALA A 92 1.15 25.03 9.97
CA ALA A 92 2.38 24.54 9.36
C ALA A 92 3.35 24.12 10.47
N ALA A 93 3.71 22.83 10.52
CA ALA A 93 4.66 22.31 11.50
C ALA A 93 6.11 22.50 11.04
N ALA A 94 6.37 22.30 9.74
CA ALA A 94 7.63 22.62 9.09
C ALA A 94 7.39 22.91 7.60
N THR A 95 8.20 23.78 7.01
CA THR A 95 8.19 24.04 5.56
C THR A 95 9.56 23.84 4.97
N ASP A 96 9.59 23.50 3.68
CA ASP A 96 10.79 23.42 2.84
C ASP A 96 11.86 22.47 3.42
N LEU A 97 11.40 21.37 4.03
CA LEU A 97 12.24 20.38 4.68
C LEU A 97 12.87 19.45 3.64
N ALA A 98 14.18 19.47 3.53
CA ALA A 98 14.90 18.59 2.61
C ALA A 98 15.06 17.19 3.24
N ILE A 99 14.46 16.18 2.61
CA ILE A 99 14.42 14.79 3.08
C ILE A 99 15.07 13.87 2.05
N ASP A 100 15.99 13.01 2.49
CA ASP A 100 16.57 11.98 1.65
C ASP A 100 15.64 10.76 1.60
N VAL A 101 15.01 10.52 0.45
CA VAL A 101 14.06 9.43 0.23
C VAL A 101 14.74 8.30 -0.53
N PRO A 102 14.88 7.10 0.07
CA PRO A 102 15.46 5.95 -0.61
C PRO A 102 14.74 5.66 -1.94
N GLY A 103 15.52 5.52 -3.02
CA GLY A 103 15.00 5.29 -4.37
C GLY A 103 14.56 6.55 -5.13
N HIS A 104 14.39 7.69 -4.47
CA HIS A 104 13.95 8.95 -5.09
C HIS A 104 14.95 10.10 -4.91
N GLY A 105 15.97 9.94 -4.06
CA GLY A 105 16.96 10.99 -3.79
C GLY A 105 16.42 12.05 -2.84
N LYS A 106 16.97 13.26 -2.93
CA LYS A 106 16.59 14.36 -2.03
C LYS A 106 15.35 15.08 -2.56
N VAL A 107 14.31 15.16 -1.75
CA VAL A 107 13.06 15.89 -2.05
C VAL A 107 12.80 16.94 -0.98
N VAL A 108 11.99 17.94 -1.33
CA VAL A 108 11.54 18.99 -0.41
C VAL A 108 10.10 18.71 -0.02
N VAL A 109 9.86 18.57 1.28
CA VAL A 109 8.54 18.32 1.85
C VAL A 109 8.11 19.44 2.78
N ASP A 110 6.82 19.70 2.82
CA ASP A 110 6.19 20.46 3.91
C ASP A 110 5.50 19.50 4.87
N VAL A 111 5.39 19.88 6.14
CA VAL A 111 4.64 19.12 7.15
C VAL A 111 3.57 20.02 7.75
N GLY A 112 2.31 19.64 7.57
CA GLY A 112 1.15 20.38 8.06
C GLY A 112 0.30 19.56 9.02
N TYR A 113 -0.36 20.24 9.95
CA TYR A 113 -1.34 19.65 10.88
C TYR A 113 -2.75 20.15 10.58
N GLY A 114 -3.70 19.22 10.46
CA GLY A 114 -5.12 19.50 10.22
C GLY A 114 -6.05 18.59 11.03
N GLY A 115 -5.66 18.30 12.27
CA GLY A 115 -6.24 17.24 13.12
C GLY A 115 -5.39 15.96 13.16
N THR A 116 -4.57 15.76 12.13
CA THR A 116 -3.47 14.80 12.04
C THR A 116 -2.32 15.43 11.24
N PHE A 117 -1.10 14.89 11.34
CA PHE A 117 0.05 15.37 10.56
C PHE A 117 0.16 14.69 9.19
N TYR A 118 0.45 15.49 8.16
CA TYR A 118 0.74 15.01 6.81
C TYR A 118 2.03 15.61 6.29
N ALA A 119 2.78 14.82 5.52
CA ALA A 119 3.84 15.32 4.66
C ALA A 119 3.23 15.68 3.29
N PHE A 120 3.64 16.80 2.72
CA PHE A 120 3.18 17.29 1.42
C PHE A 120 4.37 17.48 0.49
N LEU A 121 4.22 17.04 -0.76
CA LEU A 121 5.14 17.33 -1.84
C LEU A 121 4.46 17.17 -3.20
N SER A 122 4.97 17.87 -4.21
CA SER A 122 4.58 17.64 -5.60
C SER A 122 5.04 16.25 -6.05
N ALA A 123 4.16 15.50 -6.72
CA ALA A 123 4.51 14.21 -7.32
C ALA A 123 5.64 14.34 -8.36
N GLU A 124 5.80 15.51 -8.97
CA GLU A 124 6.85 15.79 -9.96
C GLU A 124 8.26 15.57 -9.38
N GLN A 125 8.47 15.90 -8.10
CA GLN A 125 9.75 15.67 -7.41
C GLN A 125 10.13 14.18 -7.36
N LEU A 126 9.15 13.29 -7.52
CA LEU A 126 9.31 11.83 -7.53
C LEU A 126 9.30 11.25 -8.95
N GLY A 127 9.24 12.10 -9.98
CA GLY A 127 9.08 11.69 -11.38
C GLY A 127 7.69 11.14 -11.70
N LEU A 128 6.67 11.54 -10.92
CA LEU A 128 5.30 11.06 -11.01
C LEU A 128 4.33 12.23 -11.28
N ASP A 129 3.12 11.87 -11.69
CA ASP A 129 2.01 12.80 -11.90
C ASP A 129 0.75 12.23 -11.25
N VAL A 130 0.11 13.01 -10.37
CA VAL A 130 -1.03 12.54 -9.58
C VAL A 130 -2.27 12.19 -10.42
N CYS A 131 -2.38 12.72 -11.64
CA CYS A 131 -3.53 12.54 -12.53
C CYS A 131 -3.37 11.33 -13.47
N SER A 132 -2.14 11.00 -13.87
CA SER A 132 -1.85 10.03 -14.94
C SER A 132 -1.02 8.83 -14.48
N SER A 133 -0.28 8.94 -13.39
CA SER A 133 0.52 7.82 -12.87
C SER A 133 -0.37 6.72 -12.27
N LYS A 134 0.11 5.49 -12.31
CA LYS A 134 -0.61 4.37 -11.70
C LYS A 134 -0.68 4.57 -10.20
N THR A 135 -1.86 4.32 -9.62
CA THR A 135 -2.09 4.46 -8.17
C THR A 135 -1.08 3.69 -7.34
N ARG A 136 -0.67 2.49 -7.77
CA ARG A 136 0.35 1.69 -7.07
C ARG A 136 1.69 2.42 -6.97
N ASP A 137 2.11 3.09 -8.04
CA ASP A 137 3.41 3.75 -8.08
C ASP A 137 3.37 5.04 -7.22
N LEU A 138 2.24 5.75 -7.22
CA LEU A 138 1.97 6.86 -6.28
C LEU A 138 1.97 6.40 -4.82
N VAL A 139 1.34 5.25 -4.53
CA VAL A 139 1.33 4.64 -3.19
C VAL A 139 2.74 4.29 -2.74
N GLY A 140 3.50 3.58 -3.55
CA GLY A 140 4.88 3.19 -3.20
C GLY A 140 5.77 4.40 -2.91
N ALA A 141 5.69 5.44 -3.74
CA ALA A 141 6.48 6.65 -3.54
C ALA A 141 6.04 7.45 -2.30
N ALA A 142 4.74 7.60 -2.05
CA ALA A 142 4.22 8.26 -0.85
C ALA A 142 4.54 7.49 0.44
N SER A 143 4.51 6.15 0.40
CA SER A 143 4.98 5.29 1.51
C SER A 143 6.46 5.52 1.80
N ALA A 144 7.30 5.55 0.75
CA ALA A 144 8.74 5.81 0.90
C ALA A 144 9.01 7.18 1.53
N VAL A 145 8.29 8.22 1.11
CA VAL A 145 8.37 9.56 1.71
C VAL A 145 7.93 9.52 3.18
N THR A 146 6.79 8.88 3.49
CA THR A 146 6.28 8.76 4.86
C THR A 146 7.33 8.15 5.80
N GLU A 147 7.98 7.07 5.37
CA GLU A 147 9.01 6.39 6.16
C GLU A 147 10.30 7.22 6.26
N ALA A 148 10.67 7.96 5.22
CA ALA A 148 11.82 8.85 5.26
C ALA A 148 11.59 10.02 6.24
N VAL A 149 10.41 10.65 6.19
CA VAL A 149 10.03 11.74 7.10
C VAL A 149 10.01 11.27 8.55
N LYS A 150 9.40 10.12 8.86
CA LYS A 150 9.40 9.56 10.22
C LYS A 150 10.79 9.38 10.82
N LYS A 151 11.79 9.05 9.99
CA LYS A 151 13.17 8.82 10.42
C LYS A 151 13.97 10.11 10.59
N GLN A 152 13.68 11.12 9.77
CA GLN A 152 14.49 12.34 9.66
C GLN A 152 13.85 13.56 10.35
N PHE A 153 12.56 13.50 10.66
CA PHE A 153 11.81 14.60 11.27
C PHE A 153 11.03 14.11 12.49
N LYS A 154 11.34 14.70 13.65
CA LYS A 154 10.61 14.43 14.89
C LYS A 154 9.41 15.36 15.00
N LEU A 155 8.22 14.77 15.01
CA LEU A 155 6.97 15.50 15.21
C LEU A 155 6.77 15.89 16.67
N HIS A 156 6.12 17.03 16.88
CA HIS A 156 5.67 17.51 18.18
C HIS A 156 4.26 18.08 18.04
N HIS A 157 3.37 17.70 18.94
CA HIS A 157 2.01 18.21 19.02
C HIS A 157 1.84 19.01 20.33
N PRO A 158 1.45 20.30 20.26
CA PRO A 158 1.49 21.21 21.42
C PRO A 158 0.82 20.73 22.71
N GLU A 159 -0.24 19.94 22.60
CA GLU A 159 -1.07 19.54 23.75
C GLU A 159 -1.02 18.05 24.07
N SER A 160 -0.46 17.21 23.19
CA SER A 160 -0.58 15.75 23.33
C SER A 160 0.42 14.99 22.47
N GLU A 161 1.43 14.39 23.10
CA GLU A 161 2.43 13.54 22.43
C GLU A 161 1.79 12.34 21.67
N ASP A 162 0.64 11.84 22.11
CA ASP A 162 -0.05 10.74 21.43
C ASP A 162 -0.56 11.12 20.03
N LEU A 163 -0.70 12.43 19.76
CA LEU A 163 -1.10 12.98 18.46
C LEU A 163 0.11 13.38 17.59
N ALA A 164 1.33 13.28 18.12
CA ALA A 164 2.58 13.66 17.43
C ALA A 164 3.08 12.54 16.50
N PHE A 165 2.25 12.08 15.56
CA PHE A 165 2.60 11.05 14.59
C PHE A 165 2.20 11.43 13.17
N LEU A 166 2.99 10.97 12.20
CA LEU A 166 2.75 11.20 10.78
C LEU A 166 1.66 10.23 10.31
N TYR A 167 0.52 10.76 9.89
CA TYR A 167 -0.61 9.96 9.44
C TYR A 167 -0.39 9.41 8.02
N GLY A 168 0.26 10.19 7.16
CA GLY A 168 0.57 9.80 5.79
C GLY A 168 1.22 10.92 4.98
N THR A 169 1.36 10.66 3.68
CA THR A 169 1.87 11.62 2.70
C THR A 169 0.78 11.97 1.69
N ILE A 170 0.65 13.25 1.39
CA ILE A 170 -0.24 13.78 0.35
C ILE A 170 0.62 14.23 -0.81
N LEU A 171 0.51 13.52 -1.94
CA LEU A 171 1.12 13.92 -3.20
C LEU A 171 0.19 14.92 -3.91
N THR A 172 0.76 16.02 -4.38
CA THR A 172 0.02 17.10 -5.06
C THR A 172 0.44 17.23 -6.51
N ASP A 173 -0.35 17.97 -7.29
CA ASP A 173 0.00 18.41 -8.65
C ASP A 173 0.99 19.60 -8.69
N GLY A 174 1.56 20.00 -7.54
CA GLY A 174 2.47 21.13 -7.42
C GLY A 174 1.83 22.52 -7.60
N LYS A 175 0.51 22.61 -7.82
CA LYS A 175 -0.20 23.88 -8.02
C LYS A 175 -0.64 24.50 -6.70
N ASP A 176 0.34 24.85 -5.87
CA ASP A 176 0.09 25.44 -4.55
C ASP A 176 -0.21 26.94 -4.57
N ALA A 177 0.23 27.66 -5.61
CA ALA A 177 -0.20 29.04 -5.83
C ALA A 177 -1.72 29.09 -6.02
N PHE A 178 -2.34 30.17 -5.51
CA PHE A 178 -3.77 30.37 -5.67
C PHE A 178 -4.17 30.42 -7.15
N SER A 179 -5.29 29.77 -7.45
CA SER A 179 -5.98 29.81 -8.73
C SER A 179 -7.46 29.55 -8.48
N GLU A 180 -8.31 29.85 -9.45
CA GLU A 180 -9.72 29.42 -9.44
C GLU A 180 -9.82 27.92 -9.84
N GLU A 181 -8.85 27.40 -10.60
CA GLU A 181 -8.85 26.03 -11.10
C GLU A 181 -8.52 25.01 -10.00
N PRO A 182 -9.29 23.92 -9.83
CA PRO A 182 -9.03 22.92 -8.80
C PRO A 182 -7.59 22.38 -8.82
N THR A 183 -6.95 22.31 -7.65
CA THR A 183 -5.68 21.55 -7.49
C THR A 183 -5.97 20.11 -7.11
N THR A 184 -5.20 19.17 -7.67
CA THR A 184 -5.39 17.74 -7.48
C THR A 184 -4.42 17.18 -6.44
N ASN A 185 -4.89 16.25 -5.61
CA ASN A 185 -4.03 15.51 -4.69
C ASN A 185 -4.50 14.08 -4.46
N ILE A 186 -3.60 13.26 -3.94
CA ILE A 186 -3.85 11.90 -3.46
C ILE A 186 -3.22 11.75 -2.08
N CYS A 187 -4.01 11.24 -1.13
CA CYS A 187 -3.54 10.95 0.22
C CYS A 187 -3.27 9.45 0.37
N VAL A 188 -2.06 9.11 0.76
CA VAL A 188 -1.64 7.75 1.10
C VAL A 188 -1.34 7.72 2.59
N PHE A 189 -2.09 6.92 3.34
CA PHE A 189 -2.09 6.92 4.79
C PHE A 189 -2.19 5.51 5.38
N ALA A 190 -1.91 5.39 6.69
CA ALA A 190 -1.95 4.11 7.40
C ALA A 190 -1.09 3.03 6.71
N ASP A 191 -1.58 1.80 6.61
CA ASP A 191 -0.96 0.69 5.85
C ASP A 191 -1.30 0.84 4.36
N GLU A 192 -0.75 1.88 3.73
CA GLU A 192 -0.84 2.13 2.27
C GLU A 192 -2.27 2.30 1.72
N GLN A 193 -3.18 2.79 2.55
CA GLN A 193 -4.54 3.11 2.14
C GLN A 193 -4.58 4.44 1.39
N VAL A 194 -5.40 4.47 0.34
CA VAL A 194 -5.63 5.67 -0.47
C VAL A 194 -6.95 6.32 -0.06
N ASP A 195 -6.97 7.62 0.22
CA ASP A 195 -8.24 8.34 0.38
C ASP A 195 -8.85 8.57 -1.00
N ARG A 196 -10.14 8.26 -1.14
CA ARG A 196 -10.89 8.44 -2.40
C ARG A 196 -11.47 9.83 -2.51
N SER A 197 -11.58 10.54 -1.40
CA SER A 197 -11.90 11.96 -1.32
C SER A 197 -10.63 12.82 -1.42
N PRO A 198 -10.75 14.17 -1.55
CA PRO A 198 -9.62 15.09 -1.42
C PRO A 198 -8.99 15.11 -0.01
N THR A 199 -9.46 14.30 0.94
CA THR A 199 -8.98 14.19 2.32
C THR A 199 -9.24 15.44 3.15
N GLY A 200 -10.35 15.53 3.87
CA GLY A 200 -10.73 16.79 4.56
C GLY A 200 -9.72 17.30 5.61
N SER A 201 -9.06 16.42 6.37
CA SER A 201 -7.91 16.77 7.24
C SER A 201 -6.68 17.21 6.44
N GLY A 202 -6.46 16.60 5.27
CA GLY A 202 -5.43 16.96 4.32
C GLY A 202 -5.65 18.35 3.71
N VAL A 203 -6.88 18.65 3.27
CA VAL A 203 -7.31 19.98 2.82
C VAL A 203 -7.11 21.01 3.94
N THR A 204 -7.50 20.67 5.17
CA THR A 204 -7.29 21.50 6.36
C THR A 204 -5.80 21.85 6.54
N ALA A 205 -4.93 20.84 6.57
CA ALA A 205 -3.48 21.04 6.70
C ALA A 205 -2.87 21.80 5.51
N ARG A 206 -3.33 21.53 4.29
CA ARG A 206 -2.83 22.19 3.06
C ARG A 206 -3.23 23.66 2.99
N ILE A 207 -4.43 24.03 3.42
CA ILE A 207 -4.84 25.43 3.56
C ILE A 207 -3.99 26.13 4.62
N ALA A 208 -3.71 25.49 5.75
CA ALA A 208 -2.86 26.07 6.79
C ALA A 208 -1.42 26.32 6.27
N LEU A 209 -0.86 25.38 5.49
CA LEU A 209 0.43 25.55 4.83
C LEU A 209 0.41 26.68 3.78
N GLN A 210 -0.59 26.71 2.91
CA GLN A 210 -0.74 27.77 1.90
C GLN A 210 -0.90 29.13 2.55
N TYR A 211 -1.67 29.25 3.63
CA TYR A 211 -1.86 30.50 4.36
C TYR A 211 -0.56 30.93 5.05
N HIS A 212 0.15 30.00 5.69
CA HIS A 212 1.46 30.25 6.29
C HIS A 212 2.49 30.77 5.27
N LYS A 213 2.48 30.22 4.04
CA LYS A 213 3.32 30.65 2.93
C LYS A 213 2.82 31.91 2.19
N GLY A 214 1.69 32.50 2.62
CA GLY A 214 1.08 33.66 1.96
C GLY A 214 0.50 33.37 0.57
N LEU A 215 0.28 32.11 0.24
CA LEU A 215 -0.27 31.66 -1.05
C LEU A 215 -1.80 31.75 -1.11
N ILE A 216 -2.48 31.85 0.04
CA ILE A 216 -3.93 32.04 0.14
C ILE A 216 -4.26 33.03 1.26
N GLN A 217 -5.27 33.86 1.05
CA GLN A 217 -5.73 34.86 2.02
C GLN A 217 -6.84 34.31 2.92
N LEU A 218 -7.10 35.03 4.02
CA LEU A 218 -8.27 34.74 4.87
C LEU A 218 -9.56 34.86 4.05
N ASN A 219 -10.48 33.93 4.27
CA ASN A 219 -11.76 33.79 3.57
C ASN A 219 -11.68 33.56 2.05
N GLN A 220 -10.49 33.29 1.51
CA GLN A 220 -10.32 32.92 0.11
C GLN A 220 -10.52 31.42 -0.07
N THR A 221 -11.47 31.03 -0.92
CA THR A 221 -11.85 29.64 -1.16
C THR A 221 -10.97 29.00 -2.22
N ARG A 222 -10.42 27.82 -1.94
CA ARG A 222 -9.69 26.97 -2.90
C ARG A 222 -10.43 25.65 -3.09
N THR A 223 -10.44 25.14 -4.32
CA THR A 223 -11.04 23.84 -4.67
C THR A 223 -9.97 22.77 -4.79
N PHE A 224 -10.22 21.61 -4.16
CA PHE A 224 -9.32 20.45 -4.12
C PHE A 224 -10.00 19.25 -4.76
N ARG A 225 -9.31 18.61 -5.69
CA ARG A 225 -9.79 17.45 -6.43
C ARG A 225 -9.07 16.18 -5.96
N SER A 226 -9.83 15.11 -5.78
CA SER A 226 -9.28 13.76 -5.58
C SER A 226 -8.74 13.23 -6.91
N SER A 227 -7.48 12.80 -6.92
CA SER A 227 -6.89 12.22 -8.12
C SER A 227 -7.48 10.85 -8.48
N THR A 228 -8.12 10.16 -7.53
CA THR A 228 -8.65 8.81 -7.73
C THR A 228 -10.09 8.77 -8.23
N THR A 229 -10.91 9.75 -7.84
CA THR A 229 -12.35 9.78 -8.14
C THR A 229 -12.80 11.05 -8.84
N GLY A 230 -11.97 12.10 -8.89
CA GLY A 230 -12.37 13.41 -9.38
C GLY A 230 -13.30 14.20 -8.47
N SER A 231 -13.69 13.64 -7.30
CA SER A 231 -14.52 14.32 -6.30
C SER A 231 -13.86 15.61 -5.80
N LEU A 232 -14.70 16.58 -5.39
CA LEU A 232 -14.27 17.92 -5.04
C LEU A 232 -14.62 18.25 -3.59
N PHE A 233 -13.68 18.87 -2.90
CA PHE A 233 -13.91 19.60 -1.65
C PHE A 233 -13.45 21.04 -1.85
N THR A 234 -14.04 21.97 -1.09
CA THR A 234 -13.50 23.33 -0.97
C THR A 234 -12.88 23.52 0.40
N GLY A 235 -11.90 24.42 0.48
CA GLY A 235 -11.23 24.78 1.72
C GLY A 235 -10.94 26.28 1.78
N LYS A 236 -11.08 26.90 2.96
CA LYS A 236 -10.64 28.29 3.22
C LYS A 236 -10.26 28.49 4.68
N ALA A 237 -9.24 29.30 4.93
CA ALA A 237 -8.94 29.77 6.28
C ALA A 237 -10.02 30.80 6.68
N VAL A 238 -10.78 30.54 7.75
CA VAL A 238 -11.89 31.42 8.17
C VAL A 238 -11.52 32.31 9.36
N LYS A 239 -10.53 31.90 10.15
CA LYS A 239 -10.13 32.63 11.35
C LYS A 239 -8.67 32.34 11.69
N GLU A 240 -7.91 33.37 12.05
CA GLU A 240 -6.59 33.22 12.66
C GLU A 240 -6.69 32.69 14.09
N ALA A 241 -5.76 31.84 14.47
CA ALA A 241 -5.70 31.21 15.78
C ALA A 241 -4.25 31.01 16.24
N LYS A 242 -4.10 30.58 17.49
CA LYS A 242 -2.85 30.09 18.06
C LYS A 242 -3.07 28.68 18.57
N PHE A 243 -2.06 27.83 18.42
CA PHE A 243 -2.07 26.48 18.96
C PHE A 243 -0.68 26.11 19.48
N GLY A 244 -0.50 26.21 20.80
CA GLY A 244 0.84 26.36 21.37
C GLY A 244 1.58 27.54 20.75
N ASP A 245 2.81 27.29 20.29
CA ASP A 245 3.66 28.31 19.67
C ASP A 245 3.36 28.56 18.19
N TYR A 246 2.53 27.72 17.56
CA TYR A 246 2.25 27.82 16.14
C TYR A 246 1.23 28.92 15.82
N ASN A 247 1.51 29.68 14.75
CA ASN A 247 0.49 30.44 14.04
C ASN A 247 -0.44 29.46 13.34
N ALA A 248 -1.71 29.46 13.74
CA ALA A 248 -2.70 28.51 13.26
C ALA A 248 -3.87 29.23 12.59
N VAL A 249 -4.69 28.47 11.89
CA VAL A 249 -5.97 28.92 11.33
C VAL A 249 -7.05 27.90 11.61
N ILE A 250 -8.28 28.37 11.80
CA ILE A 250 -9.46 27.53 11.66
C ILE A 250 -9.77 27.45 10.17
N VAL A 251 -9.89 26.24 9.64
CA VAL A 251 -10.22 26.00 8.24
C VAL A 251 -11.65 25.53 8.13
N GLU A 252 -12.39 26.12 7.20
CA GLU A 252 -13.66 25.56 6.74
C GLU A 252 -13.40 24.64 5.56
N VAL A 253 -13.90 23.40 5.65
CA VAL A 253 -13.87 22.44 4.54
C VAL A 253 -15.31 22.07 4.18
N SER A 254 -15.65 22.11 2.90
CA SER A 254 -16.98 21.75 2.39
C SER A 254 -16.90 20.60 1.40
N GLY A 255 -17.90 19.72 1.44
CA GLY A 255 -18.03 18.60 0.52
C GLY A 255 -19.42 17.97 0.57
N GLU A 256 -19.58 16.87 -0.14
CA GLU A 256 -20.84 16.14 -0.20
C GLU A 256 -20.69 14.74 0.42
N ALA A 257 -21.73 14.30 1.12
CA ALA A 257 -21.83 12.95 1.66
C ALA A 257 -23.16 12.35 1.23
N PHE A 258 -23.22 11.02 1.03
CA PHE A 258 -24.44 10.30 0.61
C PHE A 258 -24.52 8.96 1.34
N TYR A 259 -25.73 8.58 1.78
CA TYR A 259 -25.97 7.24 2.31
C TYR A 259 -25.94 6.21 1.20
N THR A 260 -25.25 5.09 1.44
CA THR A 260 -25.18 3.96 0.49
C THR A 260 -26.05 2.78 0.92
N GLY A 261 -26.52 2.75 2.17
CA GLY A 261 -27.36 1.70 2.73
C GLY A 261 -27.16 1.53 4.23
N THR A 262 -27.87 0.56 4.79
CA THR A 262 -27.77 0.12 6.19
C THR A 262 -27.36 -1.34 6.21
N ALA A 263 -26.48 -1.72 7.15
CA ALA A 263 -26.00 -3.09 7.29
C ALA A 263 -25.96 -3.50 8.77
N THR A 264 -26.27 -4.77 9.04
CA THR A 264 -26.10 -5.41 10.35
C THR A 264 -25.03 -6.49 10.21
N PHE A 265 -23.96 -6.40 11.00
CA PHE A 265 -22.89 -7.39 11.02
C PHE A 265 -23.04 -8.30 12.25
N THR A 266 -22.99 -9.61 12.04
CA THR A 266 -23.04 -10.64 13.10
C THR A 266 -21.72 -11.40 13.10
N VAL A 267 -21.20 -11.71 14.29
CA VAL A 267 -19.93 -12.43 14.48
C VAL A 267 -20.22 -13.69 15.29
N GLU A 268 -20.01 -14.86 14.68
CA GLU A 268 -20.16 -16.17 15.33
C GLU A 268 -18.84 -16.59 16.01
N GLU A 269 -18.93 -17.28 17.15
CA GLU A 269 -17.74 -17.65 17.92
C GLU A 269 -16.89 -18.71 17.21
N GLU A 270 -17.55 -19.58 16.45
CA GLU A 270 -16.97 -20.70 15.71
C GLU A 270 -16.35 -20.28 14.37
N ASP A 271 -16.61 -19.07 13.88
CA ASP A 271 -16.06 -18.60 12.61
C ASP A 271 -14.54 -18.38 12.73
N PRO A 272 -13.71 -19.14 11.99
CA PRO A 272 -12.25 -18.99 12.05
C PRO A 272 -11.76 -17.64 11.50
N LEU A 273 -12.60 -16.90 10.78
CA LEU A 273 -12.33 -15.58 10.22
C LEU A 273 -13.15 -14.47 10.90
N LYS A 274 -13.66 -14.70 12.11
CA LYS A 274 -14.53 -13.76 12.86
C LYS A 274 -13.96 -12.36 13.07
N TYR A 275 -12.64 -12.20 13.03
CA TYR A 275 -11.95 -10.90 13.12
C TYR A 275 -11.44 -10.39 11.77
N GLY A 276 -11.87 -11.02 10.67
CA GLY A 276 -11.45 -10.73 9.32
C GLY A 276 -10.03 -11.21 9.02
N PHE A 277 -9.53 -10.75 7.88
CA PHE A 277 -8.18 -11.00 7.39
C PHE A 277 -7.71 -9.77 6.60
N PHE A 278 -6.40 -9.63 6.43
CA PHE A 278 -5.81 -8.61 5.59
C PHE A 278 -5.02 -9.28 4.47
N PHE A 279 -5.44 -9.09 3.21
CA PHE A 279 -4.69 -9.58 2.07
C PHE A 279 -3.51 -8.65 1.80
N ASN A 280 -2.42 -8.88 2.51
CA ASN A 280 -1.21 -8.07 2.33
C ASN A 280 -0.35 -8.57 1.15
N LEU A 281 -0.94 -8.57 -0.04
CA LEU A 281 -0.21 -8.76 -1.29
C LEU A 281 0.56 -7.51 -1.71
N LEU A 282 0.26 -6.35 -1.12
CA LEU A 282 0.86 -5.05 -1.46
C LEU A 282 1.84 -4.52 -0.40
N SER A 283 1.65 -4.78 0.89
CA SER A 283 2.61 -4.39 1.94
C SER A 283 3.53 -5.54 2.36
N ARG A 284 3.60 -6.58 1.53
CA ARG A 284 4.78 -7.43 1.54
C ARG A 284 5.89 -6.59 0.91
N PRO A 285 7.03 -6.35 1.60
CA PRO A 285 8.17 -5.82 0.88
C PRO A 285 8.35 -6.76 -0.31
N PRO A 286 8.69 -6.23 -1.49
CA PRO A 286 9.03 -7.14 -2.57
C PRO A 286 10.11 -8.11 -1.98
N GLY A 287 10.18 -9.37 -2.42
CA GLY A 287 11.26 -10.28 -2.01
C GLY A 287 11.18 -11.01 -0.66
N ALA A 288 10.21 -10.76 0.23
CA ALA A 288 10.09 -11.59 1.44
C ALA A 288 9.40 -12.93 1.15
N TRP A 289 10.10 -14.05 0.98
CA TRP A 289 9.46 -15.38 0.78
C TRP A 289 8.86 -15.93 2.09
N LEU A 290 7.77 -16.70 2.02
CA LEU A 290 6.95 -17.09 3.19
C LEU A 290 7.73 -17.86 4.26
N PHE A 291 8.82 -18.50 3.86
CA PHE A 291 9.66 -19.35 4.69
C PHE A 291 11.06 -18.77 4.95
N GLY A 292 11.23 -17.46 4.73
CA GLY A 292 12.48 -16.75 4.96
C GLY A 292 13.45 -16.76 3.76
N GLN A 293 14.43 -15.86 3.81
CA GLN A 293 15.39 -15.59 2.72
C GLN A 293 16.25 -16.81 2.37
N ARG A 294 16.68 -17.58 3.37
CA ARG A 294 17.45 -18.81 3.14
C ARG A 294 16.67 -19.85 2.33
N LEU A 295 15.37 -20.00 2.62
CA LEU A 295 14.54 -20.96 1.89
C LEU A 295 14.14 -20.43 0.50
N CYS A 296 14.00 -19.11 0.33
CA CYS A 296 13.85 -18.48 -0.98
C CYS A 296 15.05 -18.77 -1.89
N LEU A 297 16.26 -18.47 -1.40
CA LEU A 297 17.50 -18.70 -2.13
C LEU A 297 17.71 -20.19 -2.42
N ALA A 298 17.42 -21.06 -1.46
CA ALA A 298 17.46 -22.50 -1.66
C ALA A 298 16.44 -22.97 -2.70
N SER A 299 15.21 -22.44 -2.69
CA SER A 299 14.17 -22.77 -3.67
C SER A 299 14.53 -22.29 -5.07
N ALA A 300 15.09 -21.09 -5.20
CA ALA A 300 15.55 -20.55 -6.47
C ALA A 300 16.74 -21.35 -7.04
N ALA A 301 17.73 -21.68 -6.19
CA ALA A 301 18.85 -22.52 -6.58
C ALA A 301 18.41 -23.95 -6.96
N LEU A 302 17.44 -24.52 -6.23
CA LEU A 302 16.88 -25.83 -6.52
C LEU A 302 16.12 -25.83 -7.85
N HIS A 303 15.26 -24.83 -8.10
CA HIS A 303 14.55 -24.70 -9.37
C HIS A 303 15.52 -24.54 -10.56
N ALA A 304 16.56 -23.70 -10.41
CA ALA A 304 17.58 -23.54 -11.43
C ALA A 304 18.35 -24.84 -11.69
N GLY A 305 18.78 -25.54 -10.63
CA GLY A 305 19.50 -26.81 -10.73
C GLY A 305 18.66 -27.91 -11.38
N LEU A 306 17.39 -28.04 -11.01
CA LEU A 306 16.46 -28.99 -11.63
C LEU A 306 16.21 -28.68 -13.11
N GLY A 307 16.09 -27.38 -13.46
CA GLY A 307 15.97 -26.94 -14.85
C GLY A 307 17.17 -27.35 -15.70
N ILE A 308 18.38 -27.05 -15.23
CA ILE A 308 19.64 -27.38 -15.94
C ILE A 308 19.79 -28.92 -16.05
N ALA A 309 19.52 -29.66 -14.97
CA ALA A 309 19.60 -31.12 -14.98
C ALA A 309 18.63 -31.73 -16.00
N ALA A 310 17.39 -31.23 -16.08
CA ALA A 310 16.40 -31.68 -17.05
C ALA A 310 16.86 -31.42 -18.49
N THR A 311 17.35 -30.20 -18.79
CA THR A 311 17.82 -29.84 -20.13
C THR A 311 19.01 -30.68 -20.58
N LEU A 312 20.01 -30.85 -19.72
CA LEU A 312 21.19 -31.68 -20.01
C LEU A 312 20.83 -33.15 -20.18
N THR A 313 19.88 -33.67 -19.38
CA THR A 313 19.40 -35.05 -19.51
C THR A 313 18.68 -35.27 -20.85
N MET A 314 17.80 -34.35 -21.26
CA MET A 314 17.12 -34.44 -22.57
C MET A 314 18.11 -34.36 -23.72
N THR A 315 19.14 -33.52 -23.58
CA THR A 315 20.21 -33.40 -24.57
C THR A 315 21.01 -34.68 -24.69
N LEU A 316 21.36 -35.31 -23.56
CA LEU A 316 22.06 -36.59 -23.52
C LEU A 316 21.22 -37.71 -24.15
N LEU A 317 19.92 -37.78 -23.85
CA LEU A 317 19.00 -38.74 -24.48
C LEU A 317 18.88 -38.54 -25.99
N SER A 318 18.84 -37.28 -26.44
CA SER A 318 18.79 -36.92 -27.85
C SER A 318 20.06 -37.36 -28.58
N PHE A 319 21.22 -37.15 -27.95
CA PHE A 319 22.51 -37.53 -28.49
C PHE A 319 22.69 -39.06 -28.54
N ASP A 320 22.29 -39.77 -27.48
CA ASP A 320 22.30 -41.23 -27.44
C ASP A 320 21.47 -41.83 -28.58
N ARG A 321 20.24 -41.33 -28.77
CA ARG A 321 19.37 -41.72 -29.89
C ARG A 321 20.00 -41.41 -31.25
N TYR A 322 20.64 -40.25 -31.39
CA TYR A 322 21.35 -39.89 -32.62
C TYR A 322 22.48 -40.88 -32.93
N CYS A 323 23.30 -41.22 -31.92
CA CYS A 323 24.37 -42.20 -32.08
C CYS A 323 23.83 -43.58 -32.44
N ALA A 324 22.76 -44.03 -31.78
CA ALA A 324 22.13 -45.33 -32.02
C ALA A 324 21.59 -45.48 -33.44
N ILE A 325 20.87 -44.46 -33.93
CA ILE A 325 20.16 -44.51 -35.22
C ILE A 325 21.04 -44.13 -36.40
N VAL A 326 21.79 -43.03 -36.27
CA VAL A 326 22.52 -42.42 -37.40
C VAL A 326 23.93 -42.98 -37.55
N ARG A 327 24.62 -43.27 -36.43
CA ARG A 327 26.02 -43.71 -36.45
C ARG A 327 26.22 -45.22 -36.27
N GLN A 328 25.15 -45.99 -35.97
CA GLN A 328 25.18 -47.44 -35.71
C GLN A 328 26.36 -47.89 -34.81
N PRO A 329 26.22 -47.82 -33.48
CA PRO A 329 27.34 -48.07 -32.56
C PRO A 329 27.80 -49.53 -32.61
N ARG A 330 29.12 -49.76 -32.62
CA ARG A 330 29.70 -51.12 -32.51
C ARG A 330 29.49 -51.78 -31.14
N HIS A 331 29.06 -51.05 -30.10
CA HIS A 331 28.87 -51.57 -28.75
C HIS A 331 27.68 -50.90 -28.03
N LYS A 332 26.81 -51.70 -27.39
CA LYS A 332 25.69 -51.19 -26.58
C LYS A 332 26.22 -50.53 -25.30
N MET A 333 25.62 -49.40 -24.91
CA MET A 333 25.95 -48.68 -23.68
C MET A 333 25.53 -49.50 -22.45
N GLY A 334 26.50 -49.85 -21.60
CA GLY A 334 26.23 -50.63 -20.38
C GLY A 334 25.64 -49.78 -19.26
N ARG A 335 24.88 -50.41 -18.34
CA ARG A 335 24.22 -49.74 -17.19
C ARG A 335 25.18 -48.88 -16.35
N ARG A 336 26.43 -49.33 -16.16
CA ARG A 336 27.47 -48.58 -15.41
C ARG A 336 27.83 -47.25 -16.07
N ARG A 337 28.00 -47.22 -17.40
CA ARG A 337 28.33 -45.99 -18.14
C ARG A 337 27.15 -45.02 -18.18
N ALA A 338 25.93 -45.54 -18.33
CA ALA A 338 24.72 -44.71 -18.27
C ALA A 338 24.56 -44.04 -16.89
N ALA A 339 24.80 -44.77 -15.80
CA ALA A 339 24.77 -44.22 -14.45
C ALA A 339 25.86 -43.13 -14.24
N GLN A 340 27.07 -43.34 -14.77
CA GLN A 340 28.15 -42.35 -14.72
C GLN A 340 27.79 -41.05 -15.47
N LEU A 341 27.19 -41.16 -16.66
CA LEU A 341 26.77 -39.99 -17.43
C LEU A 341 25.64 -39.22 -16.74
N LEU A 342 24.66 -39.92 -16.17
CA LEU A 342 23.60 -39.29 -15.38
C LEU A 342 24.18 -38.58 -14.15
N ALA A 343 25.07 -39.23 -13.41
CA ALA A 343 25.74 -38.61 -12.27
C ALA A 343 26.53 -37.36 -12.68
N ALA A 344 27.24 -37.41 -13.82
CA ALA A 344 27.97 -36.26 -14.35
C ALA A 344 27.05 -35.09 -14.73
N VAL A 345 25.87 -35.36 -15.32
CA VAL A 345 24.85 -34.35 -15.63
C VAL A 345 24.35 -33.67 -14.35
N TRP A 346 24.03 -34.44 -13.31
CA TRP A 346 23.57 -33.89 -12.04
C TRP A 346 24.65 -33.08 -11.31
N LEU A 347 25.90 -33.55 -11.32
CA LEU A 347 27.03 -32.81 -10.75
C LEU A 347 27.28 -31.49 -11.50
N ALA A 348 27.20 -31.50 -12.84
CA ALA A 348 27.31 -30.29 -13.65
C ALA A 348 26.17 -29.30 -13.36
N ALA A 349 24.93 -29.79 -13.26
CA ALA A 349 23.77 -28.95 -12.95
C ALA A 349 23.89 -28.30 -11.56
N LEU A 350 24.33 -29.05 -10.55
CA LEU A 350 24.58 -28.54 -9.21
C LEU A 350 25.74 -27.52 -9.20
N ALA A 351 26.82 -27.77 -9.93
CA ALA A 351 27.95 -26.85 -10.04
C ALA A 351 27.59 -25.55 -10.76
N LEU A 352 26.68 -25.60 -11.72
CA LEU A 352 26.19 -24.41 -12.45
C LEU A 352 25.15 -23.62 -11.64
N ALA A 353 24.35 -24.29 -10.81
CA ALA A 353 23.36 -23.66 -9.93
C ALA A 353 23.94 -23.14 -8.61
N GLY A 354 25.05 -23.72 -8.12
CA GLY A 354 25.54 -23.60 -6.75
C GLY A 354 26.28 -22.32 -6.33
N PRO A 355 27.18 -21.69 -7.12
CA PRO A 355 28.12 -20.71 -6.54
C PRO A 355 27.56 -19.30 -6.29
N TRP A 356 26.34 -18.97 -6.75
CA TRP A 356 25.92 -17.56 -6.82
C TRP A 356 25.07 -17.08 -5.63
N TYR A 357 24.44 -17.99 -4.88
CA TYR A 357 23.44 -17.61 -3.87
C TYR A 357 23.86 -17.88 -2.42
N GLY A 358 24.86 -18.74 -2.19
CA GLY A 358 25.29 -19.15 -0.83
C GLY A 358 26.66 -18.63 -0.38
N LEU A 359 27.49 -18.11 -1.29
CA LEU A 359 28.87 -17.66 -0.99
C LEU A 359 29.04 -16.14 -1.02
N ALA A 360 28.03 -15.39 -1.48
CA ALA A 360 28.00 -13.95 -1.33
C ALA A 360 27.61 -13.63 0.12
N GLY A 361 28.61 -13.28 0.93
CA GLY A 361 28.36 -12.62 2.21
C GLY A 361 27.48 -11.38 2.00
N GLU A 362 26.72 -11.03 3.03
CA GLU A 362 25.87 -9.83 3.07
C GLU A 362 26.66 -8.59 2.62
N GLY A 363 26.54 -8.19 1.35
CA GLY A 363 27.23 -6.99 0.85
C GLY A 363 27.71 -7.00 -0.60
N GLN A 364 27.76 -8.12 -1.31
CA GLN A 364 28.16 -8.14 -2.73
C GLN A 364 27.20 -8.97 -3.58
N GLN A 365 26.10 -8.37 -3.99
CA GLN A 365 25.11 -9.00 -4.86
C GLN A 365 24.76 -8.10 -6.05
N GLU A 366 25.79 -7.60 -6.73
CA GLU A 366 25.67 -7.29 -8.15
C GLU A 366 26.05 -8.55 -8.93
N ALA A 367 25.05 -9.33 -9.33
CA ALA A 367 25.25 -10.38 -10.31
C ALA A 367 25.81 -9.73 -11.58
N ARG A 368 27.10 -9.97 -11.88
CA ARG A 368 27.75 -9.46 -13.10
C ARG A 368 26.88 -9.86 -14.31
N PRO A 369 26.35 -8.91 -15.10
CA PRO A 369 25.43 -9.18 -16.20
C PRO A 369 25.96 -10.22 -17.20
N GLY A 370 27.29 -10.36 -17.31
CA GLY A 370 27.95 -11.37 -18.13
C GLY A 370 27.74 -12.81 -17.68
N ALA A 371 27.71 -13.10 -16.37
CA ALA A 371 27.59 -14.48 -15.86
C ALA A 371 26.22 -15.09 -16.16
N TYR A 372 25.15 -14.29 -16.05
CA TYR A 372 23.79 -14.69 -16.38
C TYR A 372 23.62 -14.96 -17.89
N ARG A 373 24.19 -14.10 -18.74
CA ARG A 373 24.22 -14.30 -20.19
C ARG A 373 24.95 -15.58 -20.58
N SER A 374 26.09 -15.87 -19.95
CA SER A 374 26.82 -17.13 -20.17
C SER A 374 25.99 -18.36 -19.76
N LEU A 375 25.26 -18.29 -18.65
CA LEU A 375 24.45 -19.40 -18.15
C LEU A 375 23.29 -19.73 -19.11
N ILE A 376 22.62 -18.71 -19.66
CA ILE A 376 21.59 -18.89 -20.70
C ILE A 376 22.17 -19.56 -21.95
N VAL A 377 23.33 -19.10 -22.42
CA VAL A 377 23.96 -19.65 -23.63
C VAL A 377 24.37 -21.11 -23.43
N PHE A 378 25.09 -21.42 -22.35
CA PHE A 378 25.65 -22.75 -22.13
C PHE A 378 24.63 -23.78 -21.62
N CYS A 379 23.65 -23.36 -20.82
CA CYS A 379 22.71 -24.30 -20.19
C CYS A 379 21.40 -24.45 -20.95
N TYR A 380 21.07 -23.52 -21.86
CA TYR A 380 19.81 -23.55 -22.61
C TYR A 380 20.02 -23.52 -24.12
N LEU A 381 20.69 -22.49 -24.68
CA LEU A 381 20.80 -22.34 -26.13
C LEU A 381 21.65 -23.42 -26.80
N LEU A 382 22.83 -23.73 -26.23
CA LEU A 382 23.71 -24.77 -26.78
C LEU A 382 23.10 -26.18 -26.67
N PRO A 383 22.54 -26.59 -25.51
CA PRO A 383 21.79 -27.84 -25.41
C PRO A 383 20.62 -27.93 -26.38
N PHE A 384 19.85 -26.83 -26.55
CA PHE A 384 18.77 -26.76 -27.52
C PHE A 384 19.26 -26.93 -28.96
N ALA A 385 20.31 -26.22 -29.36
CA ALA A 385 20.91 -26.36 -30.69
C ALA A 385 21.40 -27.79 -30.95
N LEU A 386 22.01 -28.44 -29.94
CA LEU A 386 22.44 -29.83 -30.02
C LEU A 386 21.25 -30.79 -30.14
N MET A 387 20.17 -30.57 -29.39
CA MET A 387 18.93 -31.34 -29.52
C MET A 387 18.34 -31.20 -30.92
N CYS A 388 18.23 -29.99 -31.47
CA CYS A 388 17.75 -29.74 -32.82
C CYS A 388 18.63 -30.44 -33.86
N PHE A 389 19.95 -30.36 -33.73
CA PHE A 389 20.90 -31.04 -34.61
C PHE A 389 20.73 -32.57 -34.56
N CYS A 390 20.64 -33.16 -33.37
CA CYS A 390 20.47 -34.60 -33.18
C CYS A 390 19.17 -35.07 -33.84
N HIS A 391 18.05 -34.40 -33.54
CA HIS A 391 16.76 -34.77 -34.09
C HIS A 391 16.72 -34.57 -35.60
N TYR A 392 17.17 -33.44 -36.14
CA TYR A 392 17.22 -33.21 -37.59
C TYR A 392 17.90 -34.36 -38.34
N ASN A 393 19.05 -34.83 -37.85
CA ASN A 393 19.78 -35.93 -38.48
C ASN A 393 19.09 -37.30 -38.28
N ILE A 394 18.50 -37.57 -37.12
CA ILE A 394 17.67 -38.77 -36.91
C ILE A 394 16.51 -38.79 -37.93
N CYS A 395 15.88 -37.65 -38.14
CA CYS A 395 14.75 -37.48 -39.06
C CYS A 395 15.16 -37.72 -40.51
N ARG A 396 16.32 -37.20 -40.90
CA ARG A 396 16.90 -37.42 -42.23
C ARG A 396 17.14 -38.91 -42.51
N THR A 397 17.50 -39.68 -41.48
CA THR A 397 17.78 -41.12 -41.60
C THR A 397 16.52 -41.99 -41.57
N MET A 398 15.51 -41.66 -40.75
CA MET A 398 14.36 -42.55 -40.47
C MET A 398 13.14 -42.41 -41.40
N ARG A 399 13.11 -41.42 -42.33
CA ARG A 399 12.02 -41.19 -43.33
C ARG A 399 10.57 -41.27 -42.79
N THR A 400 10.35 -41.07 -41.49
CA THR A 400 9.02 -41.11 -40.86
C THR A 400 8.67 -39.71 -40.37
N ALA A 401 7.80 -39.02 -41.11
CA ALA A 401 7.57 -37.57 -40.94
C ALA A 401 6.70 -37.21 -39.71
N THR A 402 5.83 -38.09 -39.25
CA THR A 402 4.75 -37.72 -38.31
C THR A 402 5.21 -37.61 -36.86
N THR A 403 5.89 -38.62 -36.32
CA THR A 403 6.40 -38.60 -34.92
C THR A 403 7.47 -37.53 -34.72
N VAL A 404 8.22 -37.26 -35.79
CA VAL A 404 9.28 -36.25 -35.89
C VAL A 404 8.70 -34.84 -35.78
N LEU A 405 7.65 -34.55 -36.55
CA LEU A 405 7.02 -33.23 -36.54
C LEU A 405 6.42 -32.93 -35.17
N LEU A 406 5.77 -33.92 -34.54
CA LEU A 406 5.21 -33.78 -33.20
C LEU A 406 6.27 -33.51 -32.14
N MET A 407 7.43 -34.17 -32.21
CA MET A 407 8.54 -33.91 -31.27
C MET A 407 9.12 -32.50 -31.46
N ILE A 408 9.35 -32.06 -32.70
CA ILE A 408 9.89 -30.73 -32.99
C ILE A 408 8.92 -29.63 -32.57
N VAL A 409 7.64 -29.78 -32.89
CA VAL A 409 6.58 -28.84 -32.49
C VAL A 409 6.46 -28.77 -30.97
N SER A 410 6.45 -29.92 -30.28
CA SER A 410 6.40 -29.95 -28.81
C SER A 410 7.59 -29.26 -28.15
N ILE A 411 8.81 -29.47 -28.68
CA ILE A 411 10.03 -28.81 -28.18
C ILE A 411 9.95 -27.29 -28.39
N ILE A 412 9.53 -26.82 -29.58
CA ILE A 412 9.40 -25.40 -29.87
C ILE A 412 8.31 -24.74 -29.02
N CYS A 413 7.16 -25.39 -28.84
CA CYS A 413 6.07 -24.84 -28.03
C CYS A 413 6.41 -24.79 -26.54
N CYS A 414 7.07 -25.83 -26.00
CA CYS A 414 7.40 -25.88 -24.58
C CYS A 414 8.61 -25.02 -24.21
N TRP A 415 9.61 -24.88 -25.10
CA TRP A 415 10.87 -24.20 -24.79
C TRP A 415 11.07 -22.86 -25.52
N GLY A 416 10.39 -22.64 -26.64
CA GLY A 416 10.45 -21.40 -27.41
C GLY A 416 10.17 -20.15 -26.58
N PRO A 417 9.10 -20.11 -25.77
CA PRO A 417 8.81 -18.95 -24.91
C PRO A 417 9.95 -18.64 -23.92
N TYR A 418 10.56 -19.67 -23.32
CA TYR A 418 11.69 -19.49 -22.39
C TYR A 418 12.95 -19.01 -23.10
N CYS A 419 13.24 -19.51 -24.31
CA CYS A 419 14.36 -19.03 -25.12
C CYS A 419 14.17 -17.58 -25.58
N ILE A 420 12.96 -17.20 -25.99
CA ILE A 420 12.63 -15.82 -26.37
C ILE A 420 12.76 -14.90 -25.17
N MET A 421 12.26 -15.31 -24.01
CA MET A 421 12.36 -14.53 -22.77
C MET A 421 13.82 -14.40 -22.32
N GLY A 422 14.63 -15.46 -22.42
CA GLY A 422 16.07 -15.44 -22.14
C GLY A 422 16.85 -14.54 -23.10
N LEU A 423 16.52 -14.54 -24.39
CA LEU A 423 17.12 -13.65 -25.39
C LEU A 423 16.73 -12.18 -25.16
N ALA A 424 15.46 -11.90 -24.81
CA ALA A 424 14.99 -10.57 -24.48
C ALA A 424 15.67 -10.01 -23.21
N ALA A 425 15.88 -10.86 -22.20
CA ALA A 425 16.65 -10.52 -21.01
C ALA A 425 18.14 -10.29 -21.32
N ALA A 426 18.75 -11.15 -22.16
CA ALA A 426 20.15 -11.00 -22.58
C ALA A 426 20.39 -9.73 -23.41
N ALA A 427 19.42 -9.34 -24.25
CA ALA A 427 19.45 -8.14 -25.07
C ALA A 427 19.23 -6.83 -24.28
N GLY A 428 18.89 -6.92 -22.99
CA GLY A 428 18.61 -5.75 -22.15
C GLY A 428 17.26 -5.09 -22.40
N CYS A 429 16.37 -5.74 -23.17
CA CYS A 429 15.03 -5.23 -23.47
C CYS A 429 14.03 -5.44 -22.31
N LEU A 430 14.40 -6.25 -21.32
CA LEU A 430 13.64 -6.47 -20.09
C LEU A 430 14.57 -6.30 -18.88
N PRO A 431 14.29 -5.37 -17.94
CA PRO A 431 15.06 -5.26 -16.71
C PRO A 431 14.70 -6.46 -15.82
N PHE A 432 15.62 -7.42 -15.72
CA PHE A 432 15.50 -8.54 -14.79
C PHE A 432 16.64 -8.42 -13.78
N SER A 433 16.34 -7.98 -12.56
CA SER A 433 17.31 -7.91 -11.45
C SER A 433 16.94 -8.94 -10.37
N PRO A 434 17.83 -9.86 -9.96
CA PRO A 434 17.56 -10.84 -8.91
C PRO A 434 17.64 -10.28 -7.47
N THR A 435 17.91 -8.98 -7.30
CA THR A 435 18.33 -8.39 -6.01
C THR A 435 17.59 -7.12 -5.62
N MET A 436 16.41 -6.88 -6.16
CA MET A 436 15.49 -5.98 -5.45
C MET A 436 15.14 -6.66 -4.12
N ASP A 437 15.19 -5.88 -3.03
CA ASP A 437 14.62 -6.15 -1.70
C ASP A 437 15.57 -6.45 -0.55
N ALA A 438 16.12 -5.37 0.00
CA ALA A 438 16.52 -5.31 1.40
C ALA A 438 16.17 -3.93 1.98
N GLY A 439 15.23 -3.89 2.92
CA GLY A 439 14.88 -2.66 3.65
C GLY A 439 13.64 -2.86 4.51
N GLY A 440 13.82 -3.42 5.72
CA GLY A 440 12.73 -3.66 6.67
C GLY A 440 12.41 -2.45 7.55
N TYR A 441 11.22 -2.46 8.16
CA TYR A 441 10.97 -1.85 9.47
C TYR A 441 9.81 -2.54 10.20
N ARG A 442 10.00 -2.68 11.52
CA ARG A 442 9.01 -3.15 12.51
C ARG A 442 7.99 -2.03 12.77
N THR A 443 6.70 -2.35 12.68
CA THR A 443 5.62 -1.52 13.21
C THR A 443 5.55 -1.63 14.74
N ARG A 444 5.48 -0.49 15.43
CA ARG A 444 5.16 -0.39 16.86
C ARG A 444 3.79 0.28 16.98
N ASN A 445 2.90 -0.36 17.73
CA ASN A 445 1.50 -0.02 17.93
C ASN A 445 1.29 1.37 18.56
N ASN A 446 0.89 2.38 17.77
CA ASN A 446 0.26 3.60 18.31
C ASN A 446 -1.27 3.50 18.40
N ALA A 447 -1.88 2.51 17.74
CA ALA A 447 -3.34 2.38 17.62
C ALA A 447 -4.05 2.02 18.94
N ASP A 448 -3.42 1.22 19.81
CA ASP A 448 -4.02 0.78 21.07
C ASP A 448 -4.06 1.92 22.10
N HIS A 449 -3.07 2.82 22.08
CA HIS A 449 -2.98 3.93 23.03
C HIS A 449 -4.07 5.00 22.83
N ILE A 450 -4.46 5.29 21.58
CA ILE A 450 -5.53 6.27 21.29
C ILE A 450 -6.86 5.79 21.86
N ARG A 451 -7.18 4.50 21.71
CA ARG A 451 -8.42 3.91 22.24
C ARG A 451 -8.45 3.92 23.77
N GLU A 452 -7.40 3.40 24.42
CA GLU A 452 -7.36 3.26 25.88
C GLU A 452 -7.47 4.61 26.60
N ARG A 453 -6.74 5.64 26.15
CA ARG A 453 -6.79 6.96 26.81
C ARG A 453 -8.05 7.74 26.51
N TYR A 454 -8.59 7.68 25.28
CA TYR A 454 -9.81 8.44 24.97
C TYR A 454 -11.02 7.91 25.72
N VAL A 455 -11.13 6.57 25.83
CA VAL A 455 -12.15 5.95 26.67
C VAL A 455 -11.87 6.29 28.14
N ASN A 456 -10.67 6.04 28.68
CA ASN A 456 -10.40 6.24 30.12
C ASN A 456 -10.42 7.70 30.60
N LYS A 457 -10.03 8.67 29.77
CA LYS A 457 -10.01 10.10 30.13
C LYS A 457 -11.42 10.70 30.17
N HIS A 458 -12.37 10.10 29.48
CA HIS A 458 -13.74 10.61 29.37
C HIS A 458 -14.82 9.66 29.93
N SER A 459 -14.46 8.46 30.39
CA SER A 459 -15.40 7.49 30.98
C SER A 459 -15.58 7.62 32.49
N GLY A 460 -14.78 8.42 33.20
CA GLY A 460 -15.02 8.71 34.63
C GLY A 460 -15.16 7.50 35.55
N LEU A 461 -14.56 6.34 35.22
CA LEU A 461 -14.62 5.13 36.05
C LEU A 461 -13.24 4.83 36.66
N PRO A 462 -13.13 4.71 38.00
CA PRO A 462 -11.86 4.37 38.65
C PRO A 462 -11.47 2.91 38.38
N GLY A 463 -10.16 2.67 38.47
CA GLY A 463 -9.48 1.50 37.94
C GLY A 463 -9.92 0.11 38.46
N SER A 464 -9.75 -0.86 37.55
CA SER A 464 -9.50 -2.30 37.72
C SER A 464 -9.83 -2.99 39.06
N ALA A 465 -10.70 -4.00 38.98
CA ALA A 465 -10.59 -5.25 39.76
C ALA A 465 -11.20 -6.43 38.95
N PRO A 466 -10.76 -7.68 39.17
CA PRO A 466 -10.72 -8.72 38.14
C PRO A 466 -12.03 -9.51 37.95
N SER A 467 -12.08 -10.19 36.81
CA SER A 467 -13.10 -11.12 36.33
C SER A 467 -13.82 -11.94 37.40
N SER A 468 -15.15 -11.85 37.43
CA SER A 468 -16.03 -12.92 37.89
C SER A 468 -17.28 -13.00 37.02
N SER A 469 -17.50 -14.20 36.50
CA SER A 469 -18.58 -14.67 35.65
C SER A 469 -20.00 -14.43 36.21
N SER A 470 -20.89 -13.90 35.38
CA SER A 470 -22.25 -14.44 35.12
C SER A 470 -23.03 -13.52 34.14
N PRO A 471 -23.80 -14.08 33.17
CA PRO A 471 -24.47 -13.28 32.15
C PRO A 471 -25.75 -12.64 32.70
N ALA A 472 -25.82 -11.31 32.70
CA ALA A 472 -27.07 -10.59 32.88
C ALA A 472 -27.79 -10.49 31.53
N LYS A 473 -29.08 -10.85 31.53
CA LYS A 473 -29.99 -10.72 30.39
C LYS A 473 -30.04 -9.27 29.90
N VAL A 474 -29.83 -9.06 28.61
CA VAL A 474 -30.13 -7.80 27.92
C VAL A 474 -31.57 -7.90 27.44
N ASP A 475 -32.44 -7.07 28.01
CA ASP A 475 -33.79 -6.86 27.52
C ASP A 475 -33.72 -6.15 26.16
N THR A 476 -34.30 -6.81 25.16
CA THR A 476 -34.53 -6.27 23.82
C THR A 476 -35.47 -5.08 23.88
N VAL A 477 -34.98 -3.91 23.44
CA VAL A 477 -35.82 -2.76 23.10
C VAL A 477 -36.53 -3.07 21.79
N ASP A 478 -37.86 -3.17 21.87
CA ASP A 478 -38.79 -3.38 20.77
C ASP A 478 -38.79 -2.15 19.84
N THR A 479 -38.30 -2.30 18.62
CA THR A 479 -38.39 -1.28 17.57
C THR A 479 -39.50 -1.68 16.59
N SER A 480 -40.72 -1.26 16.91
CA SER A 480 -41.80 -1.10 15.94
C SER A 480 -42.15 0.37 15.81
N LEU A 481 -41.66 0.99 14.73
CA LEU A 481 -42.32 1.97 13.83
C LEU A 481 -41.30 2.67 12.95
#